data_AF-A0A2E1ZNJ7-F1
#
_entry.id   AF-A0A2E1ZNJ7-F1
#
_cell.length_a   1.000
_cell.length_b   1.000
_cell.length_c   1.000
_cell.angle_alpha   90.00
_cell.angle_beta   90.00
_cell.angle_gamma   90.00
#
_symmetry.space_group_name_H-M   'P 1'
#
loop_
_entity.id
_entity.type
_entity.pdbx_description
1 polymer ?
#
loop_
_entity_poly.entity_id
_entity_poly.type
_entity_poly.pdbx_seq_one_letter_code
_entity_poly.pdbx_strand_id
1 'polypeptide(L)'
;MASAKQDIQQKSRSLLIEATITAIAEFGLSQLTLAKISSIAGLTAGTVNFHFDSKEALLLETLNFVSEEFDQSLASALKKSGADPAKRLEGIINASFDPEITEHRKVAVWHAFDSESHTRKDYQSICGNRDRKNFNLLLNLCEQIIAEGNKGEEINARAIANAVTGLTDELWKEILFEGEDYDREDAKQICMSFLASVFPWGFDMPIEAAENTAVSVGAISIIKANDKNLNAAAKLFDLYRQFYEERPDLTLARNFLQKRIQEKSSVIYLAVDSDKRAIGFMQLYPLFCSVAATPIWVLYDLYVEPFSRRQGVGKLLMNQARKLAKSNGASRIDLETAVDNINAQALYESLGYEKEVEFFKYSLLLDDH
;
A
#
# COMPACT_ATOMS: atom_id res chain seq x y z
N MET A 1 27.93 27.77 -13.39
CA MET A 1 28.67 26.57 -12.90
C MET A 1 28.43 26.28 -11.42
N ALA A 2 28.42 27.28 -10.52
CA ALA A 2 28.18 27.05 -9.08
C ALA A 2 26.79 26.45 -8.78
N SER A 3 25.71 26.96 -9.40
CA SER A 3 24.35 26.43 -9.18
C SER A 3 24.18 24.99 -9.67
N ALA A 4 24.70 24.65 -10.86
CA ALA A 4 24.68 23.27 -11.36
C ALA A 4 25.44 22.27 -10.46
N LYS A 5 26.52 22.72 -9.81
CA LYS A 5 27.29 21.88 -8.88
C LYS A 5 26.55 21.67 -7.56
N GLN A 6 25.84 22.70 -7.08
CA GLN A 6 24.95 22.61 -5.91
C GLN A 6 23.74 21.70 -6.19
N ASP A 7 23.13 21.78 -7.38
CA ASP A 7 22.01 20.91 -7.77
C ASP A 7 22.43 19.43 -7.83
N ILE A 8 23.61 19.13 -8.37
CA ILE A 8 24.16 17.75 -8.39
C ILE A 8 24.45 17.26 -6.96
N GLN A 9 24.94 18.15 -6.09
CA GLN A 9 25.23 17.83 -4.70
C GLN A 9 23.93 17.55 -3.92
N GLN A 10 22.90 18.37 -4.11
CA GLN A 10 21.61 18.19 -3.46
C GLN A 10 20.89 16.93 -3.95
N LYS A 11 20.94 16.65 -5.27
CA LYS A 11 20.39 15.43 -5.85
C LYS A 11 21.06 14.17 -5.31
N SER A 12 22.39 14.18 -5.20
CA SER A 12 23.15 13.06 -4.61
C SER A 12 22.77 12.84 -3.14
N ARG A 13 22.55 13.93 -2.39
CA ARG A 13 22.10 13.86 -0.99
C ARG A 13 20.71 13.26 -0.85
N SER A 14 19.75 13.67 -1.68
CA SER A 14 18.40 13.09 -1.72
C SER A 14 18.42 11.60 -2.08
N LEU A 15 19.24 11.20 -3.06
CA LEU A 15 19.39 9.78 -3.42
C LEU A 15 19.92 8.94 -2.24
N LEU A 16 20.84 9.48 -1.44
CA LEU A 16 21.34 8.79 -0.24
C LEU A 16 20.28 8.66 0.84
N ILE A 17 19.43 9.67 1.03
CA ILE A 17 18.31 9.61 1.98
C ILE A 17 17.30 8.54 1.52
N GLU A 18 16.86 8.56 0.26
CA GLU A 18 15.93 7.56 -0.29
C GLU A 18 16.48 6.13 -0.23
N ALA A 19 17.77 5.96 -0.55
CA ALA A 19 18.45 4.68 -0.40
C ALA A 19 18.53 4.23 1.06
N THR A 20 18.69 5.16 2.00
CA THR A 20 18.71 4.85 3.43
C THR A 20 17.32 4.44 3.92
N ILE A 21 16.25 5.13 3.51
CA ILE A 21 14.85 4.75 3.80
C ILE A 21 14.60 3.32 3.33
N THR A 22 14.93 3.02 2.08
CA THR A 22 14.78 1.69 1.48
C THR A 22 15.58 0.64 2.24
N ALA A 23 16.84 0.93 2.55
CA ALA A 23 17.70 -0.01 3.25
C ALA A 23 17.23 -0.29 4.69
N ILE A 24 16.70 0.71 5.41
CA ILE A 24 16.12 0.52 6.75
C ILE A 24 14.90 -0.40 6.66
N ALA A 25 14.01 -0.16 5.69
CA ALA A 25 12.81 -0.96 5.51
C ALA A 25 13.12 -2.42 5.16
N GLU A 26 14.13 -2.67 4.32
CA GLU A 26 14.49 -4.02 3.88
C GLU A 26 15.36 -4.80 4.89
N PHE A 27 16.27 -4.12 5.59
CA PHE A 27 17.33 -4.79 6.35
C PHE A 27 17.38 -4.43 7.85
N GLY A 28 16.63 -3.41 8.28
CA GLY A 28 16.72 -2.84 9.62
C GLY A 28 18.05 -2.12 9.91
N LEU A 29 18.13 -1.40 11.04
CA LEU A 29 19.27 -0.54 11.37
C LEU A 29 20.60 -1.29 11.58
N SER A 30 20.54 -2.50 12.13
CA SER A 30 21.71 -3.27 12.56
C SER A 30 22.59 -3.74 11.40
N GLN A 31 22.01 -4.04 10.23
CA GLN A 31 22.72 -4.57 9.07
C GLN A 31 23.21 -3.48 8.09
N LEU A 32 22.93 -2.20 8.38
CA LEU A 32 23.28 -1.11 7.47
C LEU A 32 24.76 -0.75 7.51
N THR A 33 25.32 -0.52 6.33
CA THR A 33 26.66 0.06 6.14
C THR A 33 26.59 1.16 5.08
N LEU A 34 27.49 2.14 5.13
CA LEU A 34 27.59 3.18 4.10
C LEU A 34 27.81 2.58 2.70
N ALA A 35 28.54 1.47 2.60
CA ALA A 35 28.74 0.75 1.35
C ALA A 35 27.43 0.18 0.78
N LYS A 36 26.59 -0.42 1.62
CA LYS A 36 25.29 -0.96 1.21
C LYS A 36 24.36 0.16 0.73
N ILE A 37 24.29 1.26 1.47
CA ILE A 37 23.48 2.43 1.10
C ILE A 37 23.97 3.05 -0.21
N SER A 38 25.30 3.18 -0.38
CA SER A 38 25.92 3.66 -1.62
C SER A 38 25.52 2.80 -2.82
N SER A 39 25.52 1.48 -2.66
CA SER A 39 25.12 0.54 -3.69
C SER A 39 23.66 0.70 -4.09
N ILE A 40 22.76 0.85 -3.11
CA ILE A 40 21.32 1.08 -3.36
C ILE A 40 21.10 2.43 -4.05
N ALA A 41 21.84 3.47 -3.66
CA ALA A 41 21.76 4.79 -4.28
C ALA A 41 22.36 4.85 -5.70
N GLY A 42 23.08 3.82 -6.15
CA GLY A 42 23.83 3.84 -7.40
C GLY A 42 25.01 4.83 -7.39
N LEU A 43 25.56 5.13 -6.20
CA LEU A 43 26.63 6.09 -6.00
C LEU A 43 27.94 5.40 -5.59
N THR A 44 29.06 6.10 -5.76
CA THR A 44 30.37 5.61 -5.31
C THR A 44 30.59 5.89 -3.83
N ALA A 45 31.40 5.07 -3.16
CA ALA A 45 31.75 5.28 -1.74
C ALA A 45 32.39 6.67 -1.49
N GLY A 46 33.14 7.19 -2.46
CA GLY A 46 33.72 8.54 -2.39
C GLY A 46 32.67 9.65 -2.40
N THR A 47 31.55 9.45 -3.10
CA THR A 47 30.41 10.38 -3.09
C THR A 47 29.74 10.41 -1.72
N VAL A 48 29.54 9.26 -1.08
CA VAL A 48 28.90 9.18 0.25
C VAL A 48 29.71 9.91 1.31
N ASN A 49 31.02 9.63 1.38
CA ASN A 49 31.94 10.26 2.33
C ASN A 49 32.08 11.78 2.11
N PHE A 50 31.72 12.29 0.93
CA PHE A 50 31.69 13.72 0.65
C PHE A 50 30.44 14.42 1.22
N HIS A 51 29.35 13.67 1.44
CA HIS A 51 28.09 14.19 1.97
C HIS A 51 27.89 13.92 3.45
N PHE A 52 28.34 12.76 3.93
CA PHE A 52 28.12 12.30 5.30
C PHE A 52 29.40 11.70 5.88
N ASP A 53 29.81 12.24 7.03
CA ASP A 53 31.04 11.81 7.72
C ASP A 53 30.90 10.44 8.39
N SER A 54 29.66 9.98 8.64
CA SER A 54 29.39 8.68 9.26
C SER A 54 28.02 8.10 8.89
N LYS A 55 27.83 6.80 9.18
CA LYS A 55 26.53 6.12 9.10
C LYS A 55 25.50 6.83 9.97
N GLU A 56 25.89 7.23 11.17
CA GLU A 56 25.03 7.90 12.14
C GLU A 56 24.55 9.26 11.62
N ALA A 57 25.43 10.04 10.98
CA ALA A 57 25.06 11.32 10.38
C ALA A 57 24.00 11.15 9.28
N LEU A 58 24.16 10.14 8.42
CA LEU A 58 23.18 9.82 7.37
C LEU A 58 21.85 9.31 7.94
N LEU A 59 21.89 8.49 8.99
CA LEU A 59 20.69 8.02 9.68
C LEU A 59 19.90 9.18 10.31
N LEU A 60 20.57 10.08 11.02
CA LEU A 60 19.94 11.27 11.62
C LEU A 60 19.36 12.19 10.55
N GLU A 61 20.06 12.37 9.42
CA GLU A 61 19.54 13.15 8.32
C GLU A 61 18.30 12.53 7.69
N THR A 62 18.29 11.21 7.52
CA THR A 62 17.15 10.47 6.98
C THR A 62 15.94 10.61 7.88
N LEU A 63 16.14 10.51 9.19
CA LEU A 63 15.09 10.75 10.17
C LEU A 63 14.57 12.19 10.13
N ASN A 64 15.47 13.17 10.03
CA ASN A 64 15.07 14.58 9.92
C ASN A 64 14.22 14.81 8.69
N PHE A 65 14.60 14.22 7.55
CA PHE A 65 13.84 14.31 6.30
C PHE A 65 12.41 13.79 6.47
N VAL A 66 12.22 12.54 6.93
CA VAL A 66 10.87 11.98 7.11
C VAL A 66 10.04 12.73 8.16
N SER A 67 10.70 13.27 9.19
CA SER A 67 10.06 14.09 10.22
C SER A 67 9.63 15.46 9.69
N GLU A 68 10.45 16.09 8.85
CA GLU A 68 10.13 17.39 8.26
C GLU A 68 8.99 17.28 7.24
N GLU A 69 8.94 16.22 6.43
CA GLU A 69 7.80 15.95 5.56
C GLU A 69 6.50 15.80 6.37
N PHE A 70 6.55 15.06 7.49
CA PHE A 70 5.40 14.90 8.38
C PHE A 70 4.96 16.24 8.99
N ASP A 71 5.90 17.01 9.55
CA ASP A 71 5.63 18.33 10.13
C ASP A 71 4.99 19.30 9.11
N GLN A 72 5.47 19.26 7.85
CA GLN A 72 4.92 20.09 6.77
C GLN A 72 3.51 19.67 6.37
N SER A 73 3.24 18.36 6.29
CA SER A 73 1.91 17.83 6.02
C SER A 73 0.92 18.24 7.12
N LEU A 74 1.31 18.07 8.39
CA LEU A 74 0.52 18.49 9.54
C LEU A 74 0.24 19.99 9.53
N ALA A 75 1.25 20.82 9.27
CA ALA A 75 1.08 22.28 9.17
C ALA A 75 0.12 22.67 8.02
N SER A 76 0.22 21.99 6.88
CA SER A 76 -0.67 22.19 5.73
C SER A 76 -2.12 21.82 6.07
N ALA A 77 -2.34 20.69 6.74
CA ALA A 77 -3.66 20.25 7.18
C ALA A 77 -4.28 21.24 8.17
N LEU A 78 -3.54 21.64 9.20
CA LEU A 78 -4.00 22.61 10.19
C LEU A 78 -4.36 23.97 9.57
N LYS A 79 -3.59 24.43 8.57
CA LYS A 79 -3.90 25.67 7.85
C LYS A 79 -5.21 25.55 7.06
N LYS A 80 -5.49 24.39 6.47
CA LYS A 80 -6.74 24.13 5.72
C LYS A 80 -7.95 24.01 6.65
N SER A 81 -7.79 23.46 7.85
CA SER A 81 -8.86 23.25 8.83
C SER A 81 -9.40 24.54 9.48
N GLY A 82 -8.69 25.66 9.39
CA GLY A 82 -9.11 26.92 10.00
C GLY A 82 -8.97 26.93 11.52
N ALA A 83 -9.90 27.61 12.22
CA ALA A 83 -9.83 27.81 13.68
C ALA A 83 -10.61 26.77 14.50
N ASP A 84 -11.50 26.00 13.87
CA ASP A 84 -12.38 25.04 14.52
C ASP A 84 -11.57 23.85 15.09
N PRO A 85 -11.66 23.54 16.40
CA PRO A 85 -10.79 22.56 17.01
C PRO A 85 -11.12 21.12 16.57
N ALA A 86 -12.39 20.79 16.30
CA ALA A 86 -12.79 19.48 15.80
C ALA A 86 -12.24 19.23 14.38
N LYS A 87 -12.40 20.19 13.46
CA LYS A 87 -11.83 20.14 12.10
C LYS A 87 -10.32 20.12 12.09
N ARG A 88 -9.68 20.78 13.05
CA ARG A 88 -8.22 20.72 13.22
C ARG A 88 -7.79 19.33 13.65
N LEU A 89 -8.45 18.72 14.64
CA LEU A 89 -8.16 17.36 15.07
C LEU A 89 -8.40 16.34 13.94
N GLU A 90 -9.49 16.48 13.19
CA GLU A 90 -9.75 15.71 11.96
C GLU A 90 -8.61 15.91 10.93
N GLY A 91 -8.15 17.14 10.73
CA GLY A 91 -7.03 17.46 9.86
C GLY A 91 -5.73 16.75 10.28
N ILE A 92 -5.47 16.64 11.59
CA ILE A 92 -4.33 15.87 12.11
C ILE A 92 -4.48 14.40 11.74
N ILE A 93 -5.65 13.79 12.01
CA ILE A 93 -5.92 12.38 11.65
C ILE A 93 -5.71 12.15 10.16
N ASN A 94 -6.27 13.02 9.31
CA ASN A 94 -6.13 12.90 7.87
C ASN A 94 -4.67 12.98 7.40
N ALA A 95 -3.87 13.90 7.96
CA ALA A 95 -2.45 14.01 7.67
C ALA A 95 -1.65 12.78 8.15
N SER A 96 -2.03 12.22 9.31
CA SER A 96 -1.42 11.00 9.86
C SER A 96 -1.64 9.75 9.02
N PHE A 97 -2.53 9.77 8.02
CA PHE A 97 -2.74 8.65 7.10
C PHE A 97 -2.49 9.02 5.63
N ASP A 98 -1.87 10.17 5.37
CA ASP A 98 -1.51 10.59 4.02
C ASP A 98 -0.53 9.59 3.38
N PRO A 99 -0.83 9.05 2.18
CA PRO A 99 -0.02 8.01 1.54
C PRO A 99 1.40 8.45 1.17
N GLU A 100 1.65 9.74 0.93
CA GLU A 100 3.00 10.24 0.61
C GLU A 100 3.86 10.37 1.87
N ILE A 101 3.22 10.59 3.02
CA ILE A 101 3.87 10.87 4.29
C ILE A 101 4.06 9.60 5.11
N THR A 102 3.04 8.76 5.17
CA THR A 102 3.03 7.50 5.92
C THR A 102 3.15 6.30 4.99
N GLU A 103 4.03 6.43 4.00
CA GLU A 103 4.45 5.33 3.16
C GLU A 103 5.20 4.27 3.99
N HIS A 104 5.06 2.99 3.64
CA HIS A 104 5.49 1.87 4.49
C HIS A 104 6.98 1.88 4.84
N ARG A 105 7.88 2.27 3.92
CA ARG A 105 9.32 2.38 4.20
C ARG A 105 9.60 3.54 5.14
N LYS A 106 8.92 4.68 4.98
CA LYS A 106 9.03 5.80 5.92
C LYS A 106 8.53 5.41 7.32
N VAL A 107 7.42 4.69 7.43
CA VAL A 107 6.91 4.16 8.71
C VAL A 107 7.91 3.17 9.33
N ALA A 108 8.56 2.33 8.52
CA ALA A 108 9.64 1.45 8.98
C ALA A 108 10.82 2.23 9.57
N VAL A 109 11.16 3.40 9.02
CA VAL A 109 12.16 4.30 9.61
C VAL A 109 11.72 4.72 11.01
N TRP A 110 10.52 5.27 11.18
CA TRP A 110 10.03 5.69 12.51
C TRP A 110 10.10 4.56 13.54
N HIS A 111 9.59 3.37 13.20
CA HIS A 111 9.61 2.22 14.10
C HIS A 111 11.02 1.72 14.42
N ALA A 112 11.91 1.67 13.42
CA ALA A 112 13.27 1.21 13.64
C ALA A 112 13.99 2.10 14.65
N PHE A 113 13.84 3.42 14.53
CA PHE A 113 14.46 4.33 15.50
C PHE A 113 13.73 4.37 16.84
N ASP A 114 12.40 4.30 16.87
CA ASP A 114 11.63 4.25 18.13
C ASP A 114 12.06 3.05 18.99
N SER A 115 12.28 1.89 18.37
CA SER A 115 12.76 0.68 19.06
C SER A 115 14.12 0.85 19.74
N GLU A 116 14.96 1.77 19.26
CA GLU A 116 16.29 2.08 19.82
C GLU A 116 16.32 3.39 20.65
N SER A 117 15.17 4.06 20.80
CA SER A 117 15.03 5.42 21.37
C SER A 117 15.60 5.58 22.78
N HIS A 118 15.57 4.52 23.59
CA HIS A 118 16.10 4.53 24.95
C HIS A 118 17.63 4.54 25.00
N THR A 119 18.29 4.10 23.93
CA THR A 119 19.76 3.97 23.86
C THR A 119 20.43 5.12 23.10
N ARG A 120 19.64 5.98 22.42
CA ARG A 120 20.12 7.03 21.51
C ARG A 120 19.60 8.41 21.90
N LYS A 121 20.40 9.15 22.69
CA LYS A 121 20.04 10.49 23.20
C LYS A 121 19.90 11.55 22.10
N ASP A 122 20.64 11.38 21.01
CA ASP A 122 20.55 12.13 19.76
C ASP A 122 19.19 11.94 19.07
N TYR A 123 18.63 10.73 19.10
CA TYR A 123 17.28 10.47 18.59
C TYR A 123 16.20 11.18 19.43
N GLN A 124 16.31 11.08 20.76
CA GLN A 124 15.36 11.73 21.68
C GLN A 124 15.35 13.26 21.54
N SER A 125 16.48 13.88 21.19
CA SER A 125 16.55 15.34 21.04
C SER A 125 15.82 15.85 19.79
N ILE A 126 15.77 15.03 18.73
CA ILE A 126 15.08 15.31 17.47
C ILE A 126 13.59 14.96 17.59
N CYS A 127 13.27 13.68 17.84
CA CYS A 127 11.88 13.21 17.86
C CYS A 127 11.15 13.61 19.14
N GLY A 128 11.76 13.49 20.31
CA GLY A 128 11.09 13.74 21.58
C GLY A 128 10.57 15.18 21.76
N ASN A 129 11.21 16.16 21.12
CA ASN A 129 10.70 17.53 21.08
C ASN A 129 9.50 17.69 20.14
N ARG A 130 9.51 17.00 18.99
CA ARG A 130 8.40 16.97 18.03
C ARG A 130 7.21 16.21 18.60
N ASP A 131 7.42 15.01 19.14
CA ASP A 131 6.39 14.18 19.75
C ASP A 131 5.68 14.92 20.87
N ARG A 132 6.44 15.62 21.72
CA ARG A 132 5.87 16.45 22.79
C ARG A 132 5.04 17.61 22.25
N LYS A 133 5.49 18.28 21.19
CA LYS A 133 4.73 19.37 20.54
C LYS A 133 3.44 18.84 19.92
N ASN A 134 3.50 17.71 19.21
CA ASN A 134 2.35 17.09 18.56
C ASN A 134 1.33 16.60 19.59
N PHE A 135 1.79 15.94 20.65
CA PHE A 135 0.94 15.53 21.76
C PHE A 135 0.28 16.73 22.47
N ASN A 136 1.04 17.79 22.76
CA ASN A 136 0.49 18.99 23.39
C ASN A 136 -0.54 19.68 22.48
N LEU A 137 -0.33 19.71 21.17
CA LEU A 137 -1.31 20.23 20.23
C LEU A 137 -2.61 19.42 20.30
N LEU A 138 -2.50 18.10 20.23
CA LEU A 138 -3.65 17.19 20.27
C LEU A 138 -4.41 17.27 21.61
N LEU A 139 -3.68 17.37 22.72
CA LEU A 139 -4.24 17.63 24.06
C LEU A 139 -5.02 18.95 24.10
N ASN A 140 -4.43 20.04 23.63
CA ASN A 140 -5.08 21.36 23.62
C ASN A 140 -6.36 21.36 22.75
N LEU A 141 -6.36 20.61 21.64
CA LEU A 141 -7.56 20.46 20.80
C LEU A 141 -8.65 19.67 21.52
N CYS A 142 -8.29 18.57 22.20
CA CYS A 142 -9.24 17.80 23.02
C CYS A 142 -9.83 18.68 24.14
N GLU A 143 -9.01 19.49 24.83
CA GLU A 143 -9.48 20.42 25.86
C GLU A 143 -10.48 21.44 25.31
N GLN A 144 -10.22 22.00 24.12
CA GLN A 144 -11.12 22.94 23.46
C GLN A 144 -12.46 22.28 23.07
N ILE A 145 -12.42 21.10 22.46
CA ILE A 145 -13.62 20.35 22.06
C ILE A 145 -14.47 19.97 23.28
N ILE A 146 -13.83 19.54 24.38
CA ILE A 146 -14.51 19.21 25.64
C ILE A 146 -15.15 20.46 26.27
N ALA A 147 -14.47 21.61 26.21
CA ALA A 147 -15.00 22.88 26.69
C ALA A 147 -16.23 23.32 25.87
N GLU A 148 -16.21 23.19 24.54
CA GLU A 148 -17.35 23.49 23.66
C GLU A 148 -18.58 22.62 23.99
N GLY A 149 -18.37 21.36 24.35
CA GLY A 149 -19.43 20.45 24.81
C GLY A 149 -19.86 20.63 26.27
N ASN A 150 -19.17 21.48 27.05
CA ASN A 150 -19.31 21.61 28.50
C ASN A 150 -19.12 20.28 29.27
N LYS A 151 -18.15 19.46 28.85
CA LYS A 151 -17.89 18.10 29.39
C LYS A 151 -16.63 17.96 30.24
N GLY A 152 -16.06 19.07 30.70
CA GLY A 152 -14.78 19.11 31.43
C GLY A 152 -14.74 18.32 32.74
N GLU A 153 -15.89 18.09 33.38
CA GLU A 153 -16.00 17.27 34.60
C GLU A 153 -16.18 15.77 34.30
N GLU A 154 -16.61 15.42 33.08
CA GLU A 154 -16.96 14.05 32.69
C GLU A 154 -15.84 13.37 31.89
N ILE A 155 -15.03 14.14 31.16
CA ILE A 155 -14.06 13.61 30.18
C ILE A 155 -12.67 14.16 30.46
N ASN A 156 -11.70 13.24 30.56
CA ASN A 156 -10.30 13.59 30.75
C ASN A 156 -9.61 13.80 29.38
N ALA A 157 -9.32 15.06 29.03
CA ALA A 157 -8.69 15.42 27.76
C ALA A 157 -7.36 14.69 27.52
N ARG A 158 -6.54 14.50 28.56
CA ARG A 158 -5.27 13.77 28.45
C ARG A 158 -5.47 12.28 28.18
N ALA A 159 -6.49 11.67 28.76
CA ALA A 159 -6.83 10.28 28.47
C ALA A 159 -7.27 10.11 27.01
N ILE A 160 -8.10 11.02 26.50
CA ILE A 160 -8.52 11.00 25.09
C ILE A 160 -7.34 11.25 24.16
N ALA A 161 -6.49 12.23 24.48
CA ALA A 161 -5.29 12.50 23.70
C ALA A 161 -4.38 11.26 23.57
N ASN A 162 -4.11 10.59 24.70
CA ASN A 162 -3.37 9.33 24.69
C ASN A 162 -4.06 8.22 23.89
N ALA A 163 -5.39 8.12 23.97
CA ALA A 163 -6.14 7.12 23.22
C ALA A 163 -6.06 7.35 21.70
N VAL A 164 -6.18 8.60 21.25
CA VAL A 164 -6.02 8.96 19.83
C VAL A 164 -4.59 8.68 19.34
N THR A 165 -3.58 9.04 20.12
CA THR A 165 -2.18 8.71 19.79
C THR A 165 -1.97 7.21 19.72
N GLY A 166 -2.40 6.45 20.73
CA GLY A 166 -2.26 4.99 20.74
C GLY A 166 -3.01 4.30 19.59
N LEU A 167 -4.18 4.80 19.21
CA LEU A 167 -4.93 4.31 18.06
C LEU A 167 -4.18 4.58 16.75
N THR A 168 -3.63 5.79 16.60
CA THR A 168 -2.83 6.16 15.41
C THR A 168 -1.56 5.30 15.31
N ASP A 169 -0.87 5.11 16.43
CA ASP A 169 0.35 4.28 16.50
C ASP A 169 0.07 2.81 16.17
N GLU A 170 -1.07 2.26 16.60
CA GLU A 170 -1.45 0.88 16.28
C GLU A 170 -1.76 0.73 14.78
N LEU A 171 -2.52 1.66 14.22
CA LEU A 171 -2.84 1.71 12.80
C LEU A 171 -1.58 1.91 11.93
N TRP A 172 -0.57 2.62 12.42
CA TRP A 172 0.73 2.72 11.74
C TRP A 172 1.50 1.40 11.72
N LYS A 173 1.38 0.56 12.75
CA LYS A 173 1.98 -0.79 12.70
C LYS A 173 1.30 -1.64 11.63
N GLU A 174 0.00 -1.51 11.45
CA GLU A 174 -0.71 -2.20 10.37
C GLU A 174 -0.19 -1.75 8.99
N ILE A 175 0.09 -0.45 8.79
CA ILE A 175 0.79 0.04 7.57
C ILE A 175 2.13 -0.68 7.37
N LEU A 176 2.90 -0.90 8.43
CA LEU A 176 4.18 -1.58 8.36
C LEU A 176 4.03 -3.04 7.92
N PHE A 177 2.98 -3.73 8.35
CA PHE A 177 2.73 -5.14 8.02
C PHE A 177 2.05 -5.35 6.66
N GLU A 178 1.13 -4.46 6.30
CA GLU A 178 0.33 -4.57 5.07
C GLU A 178 0.92 -3.82 3.88
N GLY A 179 1.81 -2.85 4.12
CA GLY A 179 2.51 -2.11 3.08
C GLY A 179 1.57 -1.26 2.22
N GLU A 180 1.64 -1.43 0.90
CA GLU A 180 0.79 -0.70 -0.06
C GLU A 180 -0.68 -1.16 -0.05
N ASP A 181 -1.00 -2.31 0.56
CA ASP A 181 -2.35 -2.87 0.64
C ASP A 181 -3.19 -2.28 1.80
N TYR A 182 -2.58 -1.45 2.67
CA TYR A 182 -3.23 -0.93 3.89
C TYR A 182 -4.41 0.01 3.58
N ASP A 183 -5.57 -0.25 4.19
CA ASP A 183 -6.78 0.58 4.03
C ASP A 183 -6.71 1.84 4.91
N ARG A 184 -6.13 2.89 4.32
CA ARG A 184 -5.99 4.20 4.97
C ARG A 184 -7.33 4.87 5.23
N GLU A 185 -8.37 4.56 4.47
CA GLU A 185 -9.67 5.18 4.64
C GLU A 185 -10.44 4.52 5.78
N ASP A 186 -10.37 3.19 5.89
CA ASP A 186 -10.85 2.46 7.07
C ASP A 186 -10.14 2.93 8.34
N ALA A 187 -8.81 3.08 8.31
CA ALA A 187 -8.03 3.62 9.43
C ALA A 187 -8.52 5.00 9.90
N LYS A 188 -8.80 5.91 8.95
CA LYS A 188 -9.39 7.22 9.27
C LYS A 188 -10.79 7.05 9.85
N GLN A 189 -11.63 6.19 9.28
CA GLN A 189 -12.98 5.94 9.78
C GLN A 189 -12.98 5.36 11.19
N ILE A 190 -12.02 4.50 11.54
CA ILE A 190 -11.82 3.99 12.90
C ILE A 190 -11.51 5.16 13.85
N CYS A 191 -10.57 6.04 13.49
CA CYS A 191 -10.26 7.23 14.27
C CYS A 191 -11.46 8.18 14.41
N MET A 192 -12.19 8.44 13.32
CA MET A 192 -13.36 9.32 13.33
C MET A 192 -14.53 8.72 14.12
N SER A 193 -14.73 7.41 14.05
CA SER A 193 -15.71 6.67 14.86
C SER A 193 -15.39 6.75 16.35
N PHE A 194 -14.11 6.59 16.70
CA PHE A 194 -13.66 6.78 18.08
C PHE A 194 -13.92 8.22 18.55
N LEU A 195 -13.53 9.22 17.76
CA LEU A 195 -13.74 10.63 18.09
C LEU A 195 -15.23 10.97 18.24
N ALA A 196 -16.10 10.48 17.34
CA ALA A 196 -17.54 10.67 17.45
C ALA A 196 -18.17 9.96 18.65
N SER A 197 -17.63 8.81 19.07
CA SER A 197 -18.10 8.12 20.28
C SER A 197 -17.81 8.90 21.56
N VAL A 198 -16.70 9.64 21.60
CA VAL A 198 -16.25 10.41 22.77
C VAL A 198 -16.75 11.87 22.72
N PHE A 199 -16.81 12.46 21.52
CA PHE A 199 -17.17 13.85 21.25
C PHE A 199 -18.34 13.96 20.27
N PRO A 200 -19.53 13.39 20.56
CA PRO A 200 -20.68 13.42 19.65
C PRO A 200 -21.23 14.82 19.35
N TRP A 201 -20.79 15.86 20.06
CA TRP A 201 -21.13 17.27 19.76
C TRP A 201 -20.13 17.96 18.82
N GLY A 202 -18.94 17.40 18.66
CA GLY A 202 -17.89 17.95 17.78
C GLY A 202 -17.68 17.10 16.52
N PHE A 203 -18.13 15.85 16.53
CA PHE A 203 -17.96 14.91 15.45
C PHE A 203 -19.26 14.17 15.19
N ASP A 204 -19.65 14.11 13.93
CA ASP A 204 -20.69 13.20 13.50
C ASP A 204 -20.13 11.78 13.51
N MET A 205 -20.87 10.86 14.13
CA MET A 205 -20.59 9.44 13.95
C MET A 205 -20.61 9.21 12.44
N PRO A 206 -19.53 8.67 11.84
CA PRO A 206 -19.57 8.28 10.45
C PRO A 206 -20.75 7.35 10.29
N ILE A 207 -21.84 7.88 9.71
CA ILE A 207 -23.01 7.07 9.40
C ILE A 207 -22.46 6.08 8.38
N GLU A 208 -22.54 4.78 8.65
CA GLU A 208 -22.52 3.79 7.58
C GLU A 208 -23.62 4.23 6.63
N ALA A 209 -23.27 4.98 5.60
CA ALA A 209 -24.26 5.68 4.84
C ALA A 209 -25.17 4.61 4.26
N ALA A 210 -26.45 4.68 4.65
CA ALA A 210 -27.49 3.82 4.12
C ALA A 210 -27.72 4.04 2.61
N GLU A 211 -26.92 4.89 1.95
CA GLU A 211 -26.78 5.05 0.48
C GLU A 211 -25.33 5.38 0.05
N ASN A 212 -24.36 5.12 0.92
CA ASN A 212 -22.93 5.07 0.62
C ASN A 212 -22.40 3.95 1.52
N THR A 213 -22.88 2.73 1.27
CA THR A 213 -22.21 1.56 1.82
C THR A 213 -20.76 1.76 1.51
N ALA A 214 -19.95 1.72 2.57
CA ALA A 214 -18.58 1.33 2.43
C ALA A 214 -18.51 0.29 1.29
N VAL A 215 -17.54 0.42 0.40
CA VAL A 215 -16.85 -0.82 0.09
C VAL A 215 -16.18 -1.19 1.43
N SER A 216 -16.88 -1.60 2.50
CA SER A 216 -17.25 -2.99 2.70
C SER A 216 -16.68 -3.75 1.52
N VAL A 217 -15.67 -4.54 1.78
CA VAL A 217 -15.63 -5.81 1.08
C VAL A 217 -17.00 -6.45 1.36
N GLY A 218 -18.03 -6.04 0.62
CA GLY A 218 -19.34 -6.61 0.60
C GLY A 218 -19.04 -7.94 0.00
N ALA A 219 -18.86 -8.92 0.89
CA ALA A 219 -18.05 -10.12 0.69
C ALA A 219 -17.66 -10.32 -0.78
N ILE A 220 -16.50 -9.78 -1.21
CA ILE A 220 -16.05 -9.99 -2.58
C ILE A 220 -15.90 -11.50 -2.72
N SER A 221 -16.78 -12.07 -3.53
CA SER A 221 -16.87 -13.51 -3.67
C SER A 221 -16.15 -13.91 -4.94
N ILE A 222 -15.29 -14.91 -4.82
CA ILE A 222 -14.64 -15.49 -5.99
C ILE A 222 -15.49 -16.64 -6.47
N ILE A 223 -16.07 -16.50 -7.66
CA ILE A 223 -16.90 -17.52 -8.29
C ILE A 223 -16.22 -18.04 -9.54
N LYS A 224 -16.36 -19.35 -9.80
CA LYS A 224 -15.87 -19.95 -11.06
C LYS A 224 -16.81 -19.57 -12.21
N ALA A 225 -16.24 -19.12 -13.33
CA ALA A 225 -17.03 -18.79 -14.51
C ALA A 225 -17.66 -20.06 -15.12
N ASN A 226 -18.86 -19.90 -15.66
CA ASN A 226 -19.67 -20.90 -16.33
C ASN A 226 -20.62 -20.20 -17.31
N ASP A 227 -21.47 -20.96 -18.01
CA ASP A 227 -22.37 -20.41 -19.04
C ASP A 227 -23.31 -19.29 -18.52
N LYS A 228 -23.70 -19.32 -17.23
CA LYS A 228 -24.61 -18.33 -16.64
C LYS A 228 -23.96 -16.95 -16.46
N ASN A 229 -22.66 -16.91 -16.19
CA ASN A 229 -21.91 -15.66 -15.96
C ASN A 229 -20.87 -15.37 -17.06
N LEU A 230 -20.90 -16.13 -18.16
CA LEU A 230 -20.03 -15.96 -19.33
C LEU A 230 -20.07 -14.54 -19.90
N ASN A 231 -21.24 -13.89 -19.93
CA ASN A 231 -21.34 -12.51 -20.41
C ASN A 231 -20.56 -11.51 -19.54
N ALA A 232 -20.55 -11.71 -18.22
CA ALA A 232 -19.80 -10.87 -17.31
C ALA A 232 -18.29 -11.10 -17.46
N ALA A 233 -17.88 -12.37 -17.57
CA ALA A 233 -16.49 -12.73 -17.85
C ALA A 233 -16.00 -12.14 -19.20
N ALA A 234 -16.83 -12.22 -20.25
CA ALA A 234 -16.49 -11.71 -21.58
C ALA A 234 -16.27 -10.20 -21.58
N LYS A 235 -17.08 -9.43 -20.82
CA LYS A 235 -16.89 -7.99 -20.67
C LYS A 235 -15.53 -7.66 -20.04
N LEU A 236 -15.19 -8.32 -18.94
CA LEU A 236 -13.92 -8.09 -18.25
C LEU A 236 -12.71 -8.54 -19.09
N PHE A 237 -12.83 -9.66 -19.81
CA PHE A 237 -11.81 -10.13 -20.74
C PHE A 237 -11.61 -9.18 -21.92
N ASP A 238 -12.68 -8.60 -22.46
CA ASP A 238 -12.56 -7.58 -23.51
C ASP A 238 -11.90 -6.30 -22.99
N LEU A 239 -12.22 -5.86 -21.76
CA LEU A 239 -11.53 -4.73 -21.12
C LEU A 239 -10.05 -5.01 -20.87
N TYR A 240 -9.68 -6.24 -20.51
CA TYR A 240 -8.29 -6.67 -20.42
C TYR A 240 -7.57 -6.60 -21.77
N ARG A 241 -8.21 -7.05 -22.85
CA ARG A 241 -7.66 -6.92 -24.20
C ARG A 241 -7.42 -5.46 -24.58
N GLN A 242 -8.40 -4.59 -24.31
CA GLN A 242 -8.29 -3.16 -24.56
C GLN A 242 -7.17 -2.50 -23.74
N PHE A 243 -6.89 -3.00 -22.53
CA PHE A 243 -5.75 -2.55 -21.72
C PHE A 243 -4.40 -2.85 -22.41
N TYR A 244 -4.34 -3.89 -23.24
CA TYR A 244 -3.20 -4.21 -24.12
C TYR A 244 -3.38 -3.67 -25.55
N GLU A 245 -4.14 -2.58 -25.71
CA GLU A 245 -4.30 -1.82 -26.96
C GLU A 245 -5.05 -2.55 -28.10
N GLU A 246 -5.72 -3.66 -27.80
CA GLU A 246 -6.60 -4.33 -28.76
C GLU A 246 -7.93 -3.58 -28.96
N ARG A 247 -8.54 -3.76 -30.14
CA ARG A 247 -9.87 -3.18 -30.41
C ARG A 247 -10.96 -3.90 -29.62
N PRO A 248 -11.97 -3.17 -29.07
CA PRO A 248 -13.11 -3.77 -28.40
C PRO A 248 -13.81 -4.78 -29.32
N ASP A 249 -13.93 -6.03 -28.87
CA ASP A 249 -14.67 -7.08 -29.58
C ASP A 249 -15.26 -8.06 -28.57
N LEU A 250 -16.44 -7.70 -28.06
CA LEU A 250 -17.15 -8.51 -27.07
C LEU A 250 -17.60 -9.87 -27.62
N THR A 251 -17.82 -9.98 -28.94
CA THR A 251 -18.22 -11.24 -29.58
C THR A 251 -17.06 -12.21 -29.59
N LEU A 252 -15.88 -11.73 -30.00
CA LEU A 252 -14.63 -12.50 -29.93
C LEU A 252 -14.32 -12.91 -28.49
N ALA A 253 -14.39 -11.98 -27.54
CA ALA A 253 -14.17 -12.25 -26.12
C ALA A 253 -15.09 -13.36 -25.59
N ARG A 254 -16.40 -13.27 -25.87
CA ARG A 254 -17.38 -14.27 -25.46
C ARG A 254 -17.09 -15.63 -26.08
N ASN A 255 -16.83 -15.69 -27.39
CA ASN A 255 -16.56 -16.94 -28.10
C ASN A 255 -15.28 -17.61 -27.60
N PHE A 256 -14.23 -16.81 -27.36
CA PHE A 256 -12.96 -17.30 -26.83
C PHE A 256 -13.14 -17.94 -25.45
N LEU A 257 -13.74 -17.23 -24.50
CA LEU A 257 -13.96 -17.77 -23.14
C LEU A 257 -14.91 -18.97 -23.14
N GLN A 258 -15.98 -18.93 -23.94
CA GLN A 258 -16.94 -20.03 -24.04
C GLN A 258 -16.26 -21.33 -24.46
N LYS A 259 -15.42 -21.27 -25.49
CA LYS A 259 -14.67 -22.42 -25.98
C LYS A 259 -13.79 -23.02 -24.87
N ARG A 260 -13.07 -22.19 -24.11
CA ARG A 260 -12.20 -22.65 -23.01
C ARG A 260 -12.97 -23.30 -21.86
N ILE A 261 -14.13 -22.75 -21.51
CA ILE A 261 -15.02 -23.32 -20.49
C ILE A 261 -15.55 -24.69 -20.94
N GLN A 262 -16.01 -24.81 -22.18
CA GLN A 262 -16.58 -26.04 -22.74
C GLN A 262 -15.53 -27.15 -22.89
N GLU A 263 -14.36 -26.80 -23.40
CA GLU A 263 -13.23 -27.72 -23.58
C GLU A 263 -12.50 -28.03 -22.26
N LYS A 264 -12.82 -27.31 -21.18
CA LYS A 264 -12.11 -27.35 -19.89
C LYS A 264 -10.61 -27.12 -20.02
N SER A 265 -10.21 -26.34 -21.03
CA SER A 265 -8.81 -26.05 -21.32
C SER A 265 -8.23 -24.92 -20.46
N SER A 266 -9.09 -24.17 -19.76
CA SER A 266 -8.68 -23.18 -18.75
C SER A 266 -9.71 -23.12 -17.61
N VAL A 267 -9.32 -22.50 -16.50
CA VAL A 267 -10.19 -22.18 -15.38
C VAL A 267 -10.26 -20.67 -15.24
N ILE A 268 -11.47 -20.13 -15.30
CA ILE A 268 -11.72 -18.69 -15.16
C ILE A 268 -12.44 -18.46 -13.84
N TYR A 269 -11.97 -17.46 -13.09
CA TYR A 269 -12.60 -16.97 -11.88
C TYR A 269 -13.01 -15.50 -12.06
N LEU A 270 -14.14 -15.14 -11.44
CA LEU A 270 -14.64 -13.77 -11.36
C LEU A 270 -14.65 -13.35 -9.90
N ALA A 271 -14.18 -12.13 -9.65
CA ALA A 271 -14.44 -11.41 -8.42
C ALA A 271 -15.76 -10.66 -8.56
N VAL A 272 -16.68 -10.90 -7.63
CA VAL A 272 -18.03 -10.36 -7.68
C VAL A 272 -18.30 -9.57 -6.40
N ASP A 273 -18.75 -8.33 -6.57
CA ASP A 273 -19.13 -7.44 -5.46
C ASP A 273 -20.48 -7.81 -4.83
N SER A 274 -20.86 -7.10 -3.76
CA SER A 274 -22.16 -7.26 -3.08
C SER A 274 -23.36 -7.05 -3.99
N ASP A 275 -23.23 -6.23 -5.04
CA ASP A 275 -24.26 -5.95 -6.05
C ASP A 275 -24.33 -7.02 -7.14
N LYS A 276 -23.57 -8.12 -6.99
CA LYS A 276 -23.45 -9.22 -7.97
C LYS A 276 -22.85 -8.79 -9.30
N ARG A 277 -22.10 -7.68 -9.33
CA ARG A 277 -21.36 -7.23 -10.51
C ARG A 277 -19.97 -7.87 -10.51
N ALA A 278 -19.55 -8.34 -11.67
CA ALA A 278 -18.19 -8.85 -11.83
C ALA A 278 -17.25 -7.66 -12.01
N ILE A 279 -16.31 -7.50 -11.08
CA ILE A 279 -15.39 -6.35 -10.97
C ILE A 279 -13.93 -6.72 -11.25
N GLY A 280 -13.65 -8.01 -11.41
CA GLY A 280 -12.34 -8.53 -11.79
C GLY A 280 -12.44 -9.97 -12.28
N PHE A 281 -11.46 -10.39 -13.09
CA PHE A 281 -11.37 -11.76 -13.54
C PHE A 281 -9.92 -12.24 -13.56
N MET A 282 -9.80 -13.56 -13.57
CA MET A 282 -8.54 -14.27 -13.65
C MET A 282 -8.72 -15.53 -14.49
N GLN A 283 -7.76 -15.85 -15.36
CA GLN A 283 -7.78 -17.07 -16.17
C GLN A 283 -6.46 -17.84 -16.04
N LEU A 284 -6.58 -19.11 -15.69
CA LEU A 284 -5.45 -20.04 -15.53
C LEU A 284 -5.53 -21.21 -16.49
N TYR A 285 -4.37 -21.62 -16.99
CA TYR A 285 -4.23 -22.78 -17.86
C TYR A 285 -3.47 -23.91 -17.14
N PRO A 286 -3.97 -25.16 -17.21
CA PRO A 286 -3.23 -26.30 -16.67
C PRO A 286 -2.04 -26.61 -17.58
N LEU A 287 -0.90 -26.93 -16.97
CA LEU A 287 0.31 -27.35 -17.68
C LEU A 287 1.06 -28.40 -16.84
N PHE A 288 2.16 -28.94 -17.38
CA PHE A 288 3.02 -29.89 -16.70
C PHE A 288 4.47 -29.42 -16.75
N CYS A 289 5.17 -29.51 -15.62
CA CYS A 289 6.61 -29.37 -15.59
C CYS A 289 7.25 -30.75 -15.79
N SER A 290 7.85 -30.99 -16.96
CA SER A 290 8.51 -32.27 -17.26
C SER A 290 9.73 -32.54 -16.38
N VAL A 291 10.41 -31.50 -15.90
CA VAL A 291 11.60 -31.64 -15.02
C VAL A 291 11.20 -32.14 -13.63
N ALA A 292 10.15 -31.55 -13.06
CA ALA A 292 9.63 -31.94 -11.74
C ALA A 292 8.67 -33.14 -11.82
N ALA A 293 8.21 -33.51 -13.02
CA ALA A 293 7.17 -34.51 -13.26
C ALA A 293 5.87 -34.22 -12.49
N THR A 294 5.51 -32.95 -12.36
CA THR A 294 4.33 -32.46 -11.61
C THR A 294 3.45 -31.56 -12.47
N PRO A 295 2.14 -31.47 -12.17
CA PRO A 295 1.29 -30.45 -12.74
C PRO A 295 1.72 -29.05 -12.25
N ILE A 296 1.49 -28.05 -13.07
CA ILE A 296 1.64 -26.63 -12.74
C ILE A 296 0.43 -25.87 -13.31
N TRP A 297 0.24 -24.63 -12.88
CA TRP A 297 -0.73 -23.73 -13.49
C TRP A 297 -0.02 -22.52 -14.06
N VAL A 298 -0.48 -22.02 -15.20
CA VAL A 298 -0.04 -20.74 -15.74
C VAL A 298 -1.16 -19.74 -15.55
N LEU A 299 -0.92 -18.70 -14.77
CA LEU A 299 -1.79 -17.53 -14.72
C LEU A 299 -1.46 -16.65 -15.93
N TYR A 300 -2.40 -16.57 -16.86
CA TYR A 300 -2.18 -15.85 -18.12
C TYR A 300 -2.88 -14.49 -18.12
N ASP A 301 -4.12 -14.45 -17.65
CA ASP A 301 -4.92 -13.23 -17.65
C ASP A 301 -5.33 -12.88 -16.21
N LEU A 302 -5.03 -11.65 -15.78
CA LEU A 302 -5.51 -11.07 -14.53
C LEU A 302 -5.92 -9.63 -14.80
N TYR A 303 -7.14 -9.27 -14.43
CA TYR A 303 -7.64 -7.91 -14.59
C TYR A 303 -8.64 -7.55 -13.51
N VAL A 304 -8.56 -6.30 -13.06
CA VAL A 304 -9.50 -5.67 -12.13
C VAL A 304 -9.90 -4.33 -12.73
N GLU A 305 -11.20 -4.04 -12.73
CA GLU A 305 -11.71 -2.76 -13.22
C GLU A 305 -11.07 -1.59 -12.46
N PRO A 306 -10.74 -0.47 -13.12
CA PRO A 306 -10.01 0.64 -12.50
C PRO A 306 -10.61 1.13 -11.17
N PHE A 307 -11.94 1.20 -11.07
CA PHE A 307 -12.64 1.68 -9.87
C PHE A 307 -12.66 0.67 -8.71
N SER A 308 -12.29 -0.60 -8.96
CA SER A 308 -12.19 -1.67 -7.94
C SER A 308 -10.75 -2.09 -7.65
N ARG A 309 -9.76 -1.34 -8.17
CA ARG A 309 -8.33 -1.56 -7.84
C ARG A 309 -8.02 -1.05 -6.45
N ARG A 310 -6.93 -1.56 -5.86
CA ARG A 310 -6.48 -1.22 -4.49
C ARG A 310 -7.49 -1.55 -3.39
N GLN A 311 -8.45 -2.42 -3.67
CA GLN A 311 -9.45 -2.95 -2.72
C GLN A 311 -9.23 -4.46 -2.45
N GLY A 312 -8.01 -4.96 -2.63
CA GLY A 312 -7.68 -6.38 -2.41
C GLY A 312 -8.25 -7.39 -3.43
N VAL A 313 -9.01 -6.96 -4.45
CA VAL A 313 -9.63 -7.84 -5.47
C VAL A 313 -8.61 -8.75 -6.15
N GLY A 314 -7.47 -8.19 -6.59
CA GLY A 314 -6.39 -8.94 -7.22
C GLY A 314 -5.82 -10.02 -6.29
N LYS A 315 -5.61 -9.66 -5.02
CA LYS A 315 -5.13 -10.57 -3.97
C LYS A 315 -6.11 -11.74 -3.74
N LEU A 316 -7.41 -11.47 -3.71
CA LEU A 316 -8.45 -12.50 -3.57
C LEU A 316 -8.44 -13.47 -4.76
N LEU A 317 -8.32 -12.97 -5.99
CA LEU A 317 -8.19 -13.80 -7.19
C LEU A 317 -6.93 -14.67 -7.13
N MET A 318 -5.78 -14.08 -6.80
CA MET A 318 -4.50 -14.80 -6.69
C MET A 318 -4.50 -15.87 -5.58
N ASN A 319 -5.14 -15.59 -4.45
CA ASN A 319 -5.33 -16.59 -3.39
C ASN A 319 -6.26 -17.72 -3.84
N GLN A 320 -7.26 -17.44 -4.68
CA GLN A 320 -8.06 -18.51 -5.29
C GLN A 320 -7.25 -19.34 -6.30
N ALA A 321 -6.34 -18.74 -7.06
CA ALA A 321 -5.39 -19.48 -7.90
C ALA A 321 -4.52 -20.43 -7.07
N ARG A 322 -3.98 -19.94 -5.94
CA ARG A 322 -3.22 -20.78 -4.99
C ARG A 322 -4.05 -21.97 -4.48
N LYS A 323 -5.32 -21.74 -4.11
CA LYS A 323 -6.25 -22.81 -3.70
C LYS A 323 -6.47 -23.83 -4.81
N LEU A 324 -6.69 -23.37 -6.06
CA LEU A 324 -6.82 -24.24 -7.23
C LEU A 324 -5.56 -25.06 -7.47
N ALA A 325 -4.38 -24.44 -7.44
CA ALA A 325 -3.12 -25.13 -7.68
C ALA A 325 -2.88 -26.23 -6.63
N LYS A 326 -3.02 -25.90 -5.35
CA LYS A 326 -2.86 -26.86 -4.26
C LYS A 326 -3.85 -28.03 -4.33
N SER A 327 -5.13 -27.76 -4.62
CA SER A 327 -6.13 -28.82 -4.68
C SER A 327 -5.96 -29.77 -5.88
N ASN A 328 -5.25 -29.32 -6.94
CA ASN A 328 -4.91 -30.14 -8.09
C ASN A 328 -3.49 -30.77 -8.01
N GLY A 329 -2.83 -30.68 -6.85
CA GLY A 329 -1.48 -31.23 -6.64
C GLY A 329 -0.38 -30.53 -7.46
N ALA A 330 -0.63 -29.29 -7.90
CA ALA A 330 0.34 -28.54 -8.68
C ALA A 330 1.49 -28.05 -7.79
N SER A 331 2.71 -28.12 -8.31
CA SER A 331 3.90 -27.73 -7.56
C SER A 331 4.16 -26.23 -7.58
N ARG A 332 3.65 -25.49 -8.58
CA ARG A 332 3.80 -24.02 -8.69
C ARG A 332 2.74 -23.39 -9.59
N ILE A 333 2.71 -22.05 -9.58
CA ILE A 333 1.96 -21.21 -10.50
C ILE A 333 2.97 -20.30 -11.20
N ASP A 334 3.01 -20.36 -12.54
CA ASP A 334 3.87 -19.51 -13.36
C ASP A 334 3.04 -18.35 -13.93
N LEU A 335 3.64 -17.17 -14.07
CA LEU A 335 3.02 -16.00 -14.66
C LEU A 335 4.07 -15.13 -15.32
N GLU A 336 3.63 -14.24 -16.19
CA GLU A 336 4.47 -13.22 -16.81
C GLU A 336 3.76 -11.88 -16.74
N THR A 337 4.52 -10.80 -16.66
CA THR A 337 3.99 -9.44 -16.66
C THR A 337 4.94 -8.50 -17.38
N ALA A 338 4.40 -7.40 -17.89
CA ALA A 338 5.21 -6.38 -18.53
C ALA A 338 6.19 -5.75 -17.51
N VAL A 339 7.40 -5.42 -17.97
CA VAL A 339 8.48 -4.89 -17.12
C VAL A 339 8.12 -3.58 -16.45
N ASP A 340 7.21 -2.81 -17.04
CA ASP A 340 6.69 -1.53 -16.58
C ASP A 340 5.37 -1.67 -15.79
N ASN A 341 4.81 -2.87 -15.68
CA ASN A 341 3.62 -3.13 -14.87
C ASN A 341 4.00 -3.30 -13.39
N ILE A 342 4.51 -2.22 -12.79
CA ILE A 342 5.03 -2.18 -11.41
C ILE A 342 3.94 -2.59 -10.41
N ASN A 343 2.70 -2.17 -10.62
CA ASN A 343 1.58 -2.53 -9.74
C ASN A 343 1.33 -4.05 -9.70
N ALA A 344 1.40 -4.73 -10.84
CA ALA A 344 1.24 -6.18 -10.89
C ALA A 344 2.46 -6.89 -10.27
N GLN A 345 3.68 -6.40 -10.52
CA GLN A 345 4.89 -6.94 -9.91
C GLN A 345 4.82 -6.88 -8.38
N ALA A 346 4.46 -5.72 -7.82
CA ALA A 346 4.27 -5.55 -6.38
C ALA A 346 3.22 -6.50 -5.80
N LEU A 347 2.08 -6.70 -6.49
CA LEU A 347 1.05 -7.66 -6.08
C LEU A 347 1.57 -9.10 -6.06
N TYR A 348 2.37 -9.50 -7.04
CA TYR A 348 2.91 -10.86 -7.12
C TYR A 348 3.96 -11.09 -6.04
N GLU A 349 4.88 -10.15 -5.85
CA GLU A 349 5.94 -10.21 -4.86
C GLU A 349 5.38 -10.21 -3.43
N SER A 350 4.36 -9.40 -3.13
CA SER A 350 3.68 -9.40 -1.82
C SER A 350 2.99 -10.73 -1.48
N LEU A 351 2.67 -11.52 -2.51
CA LEU A 351 2.11 -12.86 -2.38
C LEU A 351 3.17 -13.96 -2.36
N GLY A 352 4.46 -13.62 -2.41
CA GLY A 352 5.57 -14.58 -2.40
C GLY A 352 5.82 -15.25 -3.74
N TYR A 353 5.39 -14.63 -4.84
CA TYR A 353 5.93 -14.98 -6.17
C TYR A 353 7.31 -14.36 -6.29
N GLU A 354 8.27 -15.15 -6.77
CA GLU A 354 9.64 -14.71 -6.97
C GLU A 354 9.88 -14.41 -8.45
N LYS A 355 10.59 -13.31 -8.74
CA LYS A 355 10.96 -12.95 -10.10
C LYS A 355 12.03 -13.91 -10.63
N GLU A 356 11.70 -14.59 -11.71
CA GLU A 356 12.65 -15.44 -12.44
C GLU A 356 13.68 -14.57 -13.17
N VAL A 357 14.97 -14.89 -13.00
CA VAL A 357 16.11 -14.13 -13.56
C VAL A 357 17.07 -15.01 -14.36
N GLU A 358 16.92 -16.34 -14.33
CA GLU A 358 17.84 -17.28 -14.97
C GLU A 358 17.43 -17.64 -16.41
N PHE A 359 16.16 -17.45 -16.78
CA PHE A 359 15.62 -17.86 -18.07
C PHE A 359 15.13 -16.68 -18.90
N PHE A 360 15.47 -16.70 -20.20
CA PHE A 360 14.95 -15.75 -21.18
C PHE A 360 13.65 -16.26 -21.81
N LYS A 361 12.67 -15.37 -21.98
CA LYS A 361 11.47 -15.62 -22.77
C LYS A 361 11.74 -15.28 -24.24
N TYR A 362 11.51 -16.25 -25.14
CA TYR A 362 11.52 -16.03 -26.59
C TYR A 362 10.10 -16.22 -27.14
N SER A 363 9.74 -15.44 -28.15
CA SER A 363 8.46 -15.57 -28.85
C SER A 363 8.69 -15.37 -30.34
N LEU A 364 8.20 -16.30 -31.14
CA LEU A 364 8.19 -16.22 -32.61
C LEU A 364 6.74 -15.98 -33.02
N LEU A 365 6.48 -14.82 -33.63
CA LEU A 365 5.20 -14.57 -34.28
C LEU A 365 5.11 -15.46 -35.51
N LEU A 366 4.03 -16.24 -35.59
CA LEU A 366 3.67 -17.03 -36.76
C LEU A 366 2.52 -16.28 -37.43
N ASP A 367 2.75 -15.76 -38.63
CA ASP A 367 1.68 -15.15 -39.42
C ASP A 367 0.70 -16.26 -39.81
N ASP A 368 -0.55 -16.19 -39.34
CA ASP A 368 -1.75 -16.85 -39.93
C ASP A 368 -3.05 -16.78 -39.09
N HIS A 369 -3.20 -15.92 -38.07
CA HIS A 369 -4.48 -15.75 -37.35
C HIS A 369 -4.85 -14.29 -37.06
#